data_AF-A0A914W709-F1
#
_entry.id   AF-A0A914W709-F1
#
_cell.length_a   1.000
_cell.length_b   1.000
_cell.length_c   1.000
_cell.angle_alpha   90.00
_cell.angle_beta   90.00
_cell.angle_gamma   90.00
#
_symmetry.space_group_name_H-M   'P 1'
#
loop_
_entity.id
_entity.type
_entity.pdbx_description
1 polymer ?
#
loop_
_entity_poly.entity_id
_entity_poly.type
_entity_poly.pdbx_seq_one_letter_code
_entity_poly.pdbx_strand_id
1 'polypeptide(L)'
;MKVTGIILLLCVASTFAIRKQSVAVKGVLFCGDTPASGVSVKLWDDDDGPDPDDVMAQGRTDAQGQFTLSGDASELTNIDPVLKIYHDCDDGVKPGSRKIKFKIPSSYITSGVTAKKTFDIGKINLEIEFEGEERELLARRFRRVPQKGKAKNKGRKQPNNQNSLFCIVCASRVRQQAVEVRGKLMCGDIAAHGVRVKLWDEDGGPDPDDQLDQGYTDIDGYFFLKGDTSEITNIDPVLKIYHDCDDGIKPGSRKIKFKIPKSYTSAGQTAEKTFDIGKINLEIEFAGEERELLTSRRRRVAHNSKNKPKGKGKGM
;
A
#
# COMPACT_ATOMS: atom_id res chain seq x y z
N MET A 1 -5.18 28.40 -62.62
CA MET A 1 -4.91 28.75 -61.21
C MET A 1 -6.09 28.30 -60.34
N LYS A 2 -6.15 27.02 -59.98
CA LYS A 2 -7.21 26.42 -59.12
C LYS A 2 -6.61 25.32 -58.23
N VAL A 3 -5.47 25.62 -57.61
CA VAL A 3 -4.77 24.68 -56.71
C VAL A 3 -4.47 25.32 -55.35
N THR A 4 -4.56 26.65 -55.24
CA THR A 4 -4.33 27.38 -53.99
C THR A 4 -5.51 27.35 -53.02
N GLY A 5 -6.71 26.96 -53.46
CA GLY A 5 -7.93 26.93 -52.63
C GLY A 5 -8.21 25.61 -51.90
N ILE A 6 -7.51 24.52 -52.23
CA ILE A 6 -7.79 23.19 -51.64
C ILE A 6 -6.88 22.89 -50.44
N ILE A 7 -5.75 23.58 -50.30
CA ILE A 7 -4.83 23.40 -49.17
C ILE A 7 -5.34 24.08 -47.88
N LEU A 8 -6.28 25.04 -47.99
CA LEU A 8 -6.86 25.72 -46.82
C LEU A 8 -8.04 24.96 -46.17
N LEU A 9 -8.49 23.84 -46.75
CA LEU A 9 -9.62 23.04 -46.24
C LEU A 9 -9.19 21.71 -45.58
N LEU A 10 -7.89 21.55 -45.29
CA LEU A 10 -7.31 20.39 -44.61
C LEU A 10 -6.59 20.74 -43.30
N CYS A 11 -6.86 21.92 -42.75
CA CYS A 11 -6.69 22.17 -41.32
C CYS A 11 -8.04 21.94 -40.64
N VAL A 12 -8.48 20.69 -40.53
CA VAL A 12 -9.35 20.32 -39.42
C VAL A 12 -8.47 20.52 -38.19
N ALA A 13 -8.50 21.73 -37.65
CA ALA A 13 -7.90 22.02 -36.36
C ALA A 13 -8.61 21.11 -35.38
N SER A 14 -7.96 20.02 -34.99
CA SER A 14 -8.31 19.26 -33.79
C SER A 14 -8.14 20.24 -32.64
N THR A 15 -9.19 21.00 -32.33
CA THR A 15 -9.22 21.88 -31.17
C THR A 15 -9.29 20.97 -29.96
N PHE A 16 -8.11 20.65 -29.43
CA PHE A 16 -7.93 20.09 -28.10
C PHE A 16 -8.53 21.09 -27.10
N ALA A 17 -9.78 20.85 -26.70
CA ALA A 17 -10.48 21.70 -25.76
C ALA A 17 -10.02 21.37 -24.35
N ILE A 18 -9.43 22.35 -23.66
CA ILE A 18 -9.15 22.25 -22.21
C ILE A 18 -10.49 22.11 -21.50
N ARG A 19 -10.63 21.05 -20.70
CA ARG A 19 -11.85 20.75 -19.95
C ARG A 19 -11.61 21.03 -18.47
N LYS A 20 -12.57 21.69 -17.84
CA LYS A 20 -12.62 21.79 -16.38
C LYS A 20 -13.21 20.51 -15.80
N GLN A 21 -12.50 19.93 -14.83
CA GLN A 21 -12.88 18.71 -14.13
C GLN A 21 -12.69 18.90 -12.65
N SER A 22 -13.49 18.20 -11.84
CA SER A 22 -13.45 18.30 -10.39
C SER A 22 -13.72 16.97 -9.73
N VAL A 23 -13.20 16.83 -8.52
CA VAL A 23 -13.36 15.67 -7.66
C VAL A 23 -13.51 16.13 -6.20
N ALA A 24 -14.27 15.36 -5.42
CA ALA A 24 -14.37 15.55 -3.98
C ALA A 24 -14.11 14.24 -3.26
N VAL A 25 -13.46 14.32 -2.11
CA VAL A 25 -13.12 13.17 -1.25
C VAL A 25 -13.36 13.52 0.21
N LYS A 26 -13.86 12.55 0.97
CA LYS A 26 -14.05 12.64 2.42
C LYS A 26 -13.59 11.35 3.09
N GLY A 27 -13.40 11.43 4.41
CA GLY A 27 -13.10 10.27 5.23
C GLY A 27 -12.85 10.64 6.67
N VAL A 28 -12.54 9.63 7.47
CA VAL A 28 -12.20 9.77 8.90
C VAL A 28 -10.88 9.08 9.17
N LEU A 29 -9.95 9.77 9.82
CA LEU A 29 -8.65 9.23 10.20
C LEU A 29 -8.56 9.07 11.70
N PHE A 30 -7.98 7.97 12.15
CA PHE A 30 -7.74 7.69 13.56
C PHE A 30 -6.37 7.01 13.75
N CYS A 31 -5.83 7.07 14.96
CA CYS A 31 -4.54 6.49 15.33
C CYS A 31 -4.74 5.71 16.62
N GLY A 32 -4.65 4.38 16.55
CA GLY A 32 -5.03 3.49 17.64
C GLY A 32 -6.53 3.59 17.92
N ASP A 33 -6.88 4.01 19.13
CA ASP A 33 -8.29 4.21 19.52
C ASP A 33 -8.74 5.68 19.45
N THR A 34 -7.85 6.60 19.03
CA THR A 34 -8.09 8.04 19.10
C THR A 34 -8.30 8.68 17.72
N PRO A 35 -9.23 9.64 17.57
CA PRO A 35 -9.34 10.41 16.34
C PRO A 35 -8.04 11.15 16.02
N ALA A 36 -7.57 11.05 14.77
CA ALA A 36 -6.32 11.65 14.35
C ALA A 36 -6.59 13.10 13.90
N SER A 37 -6.56 14.03 14.85
CA SER A 37 -6.83 15.46 14.59
C SER A 37 -5.62 16.21 14.04
N GLY A 38 -5.86 17.21 13.18
CA GLY A 38 -4.81 18.08 12.65
C GLY A 38 -3.89 17.42 11.61
N VAL A 39 -4.22 16.21 11.13
CA VAL A 39 -3.50 15.48 10.08
C VAL A 39 -3.63 16.25 8.78
N SER A 40 -2.51 16.50 8.10
CA SER A 40 -2.51 17.24 6.84
C SER A 40 -2.98 16.33 5.71
N VAL A 41 -3.97 16.78 4.95
CA VAL A 41 -4.52 16.08 3.79
C VAL A 41 -4.45 16.99 2.57
N LYS A 42 -4.01 16.46 1.44
CA LYS A 42 -3.90 17.22 0.18
C LYS A 42 -4.46 16.39 -0.97
N LEU A 43 -5.22 17.05 -1.83
CA LEU A 43 -5.72 16.50 -3.07
C LEU A 43 -4.86 17.08 -4.21
N TRP A 44 -4.25 16.19 -4.98
CA TRP A 44 -3.35 16.50 -6.08
C TRP A 44 -3.92 15.99 -7.39
N ASP A 45 -3.59 16.68 -8.48
CA ASP A 45 -3.39 16.03 -9.78
C ASP A 45 -1.96 15.51 -9.83
N ASP A 46 -1.77 14.20 -9.93
CA ASP A 46 -0.46 13.60 -10.21
C ASP A 46 -0.50 13.11 -11.66
N ASP A 47 -0.09 13.97 -12.60
CA ASP A 47 -0.12 13.71 -14.03
C ASP A 47 1.06 12.85 -14.48
N ASP A 48 0.81 11.83 -15.33
CA ASP A 48 1.86 11.16 -16.09
C ASP A 48 2.18 11.90 -17.42
N GLY A 49 1.54 13.06 -17.66
CA GLY A 49 1.52 13.83 -18.90
C GLY A 49 2.48 15.05 -18.97
N PRO A 50 2.29 15.98 -19.93
CA PRO A 50 3.11 17.18 -20.06
C PRO A 50 2.76 18.29 -19.05
N ASP A 51 1.65 18.15 -18.34
CA ASP A 51 1.13 19.11 -17.37
C ASP A 51 1.80 18.86 -15.98
N PRO A 52 2.13 19.92 -15.22
CA PRO A 52 2.82 19.77 -13.94
C PRO A 52 1.88 19.36 -12.80
N ASP A 53 2.33 18.45 -11.92
CA ASP A 53 1.60 18.06 -10.71
C ASP A 53 1.12 19.26 -9.88
N ASP A 54 -0.19 19.42 -9.74
CA ASP A 54 -0.82 20.58 -9.12
C ASP A 54 -1.62 20.19 -7.86
N VAL A 55 -1.49 21.03 -6.81
CA VAL A 55 -2.34 20.91 -5.61
C VAL A 55 -3.71 21.50 -5.92
N MET A 56 -4.71 20.64 -6.07
CA MET A 56 -6.10 21.07 -6.26
C MET A 56 -6.74 21.58 -4.97
N ALA A 57 -6.49 20.90 -3.84
CA ALA A 57 -7.04 21.30 -2.54
C ALA A 57 -6.17 20.81 -1.38
N GLN A 58 -6.24 21.48 -0.23
CA GLN A 58 -5.56 21.04 0.98
C GLN A 58 -6.37 21.40 2.22
N GLY A 59 -6.20 20.61 3.28
CA GLY A 59 -6.88 20.82 4.55
C GLY A 59 -6.23 20.03 5.68
N ARG A 60 -6.90 20.04 6.82
CA ARG A 60 -6.54 19.22 7.98
C ARG A 60 -7.76 18.51 8.52
N THR A 61 -7.56 17.35 9.13
CA THR A 61 -8.62 16.67 9.85
C THR A 61 -9.08 17.49 11.07
N ASP A 62 -10.38 17.43 11.36
CA ASP A 62 -10.99 18.10 12.50
C ASP A 62 -10.70 17.38 13.85
N ALA A 63 -11.36 17.79 14.93
CA ALA A 63 -11.20 17.19 16.25
C ALA A 63 -11.70 15.72 16.32
N GLN A 64 -12.57 15.33 15.39
CA GLN A 64 -13.11 13.98 15.25
C GLN A 64 -12.36 13.18 14.17
N GLY A 65 -11.25 13.70 13.65
CA GLY A 65 -10.45 13.05 12.61
C GLY A 65 -11.08 13.11 11.21
N GLN A 66 -12.16 13.85 11.03
CA GLN A 66 -12.88 13.90 9.76
C GLN A 66 -12.25 14.93 8.82
N PHE A 67 -12.31 14.69 7.52
CA PHE A 67 -11.94 15.66 6.51
C PHE A 67 -12.88 15.59 5.30
N THR A 68 -12.93 16.68 4.55
CA THR A 68 -13.55 16.74 3.22
C THR A 68 -12.77 17.73 2.37
N LEU A 69 -12.35 17.31 1.18
CA LEU A 69 -11.67 18.13 0.19
C LEU A 69 -12.48 18.09 -1.10
N SER A 70 -12.51 19.22 -1.81
CA SER A 70 -13.01 19.31 -3.18
C SER A 70 -12.06 20.20 -3.95
N GLY A 71 -11.69 19.79 -5.15
CA GLY A 71 -10.76 20.52 -6.00
C GLY A 71 -11.13 20.36 -7.47
N ASP A 72 -10.59 21.25 -8.30
CA ASP A 72 -10.77 21.24 -9.74
C ASP A 72 -9.48 21.60 -10.47
N ALA A 73 -9.31 21.04 -11.67
CA ALA A 73 -8.20 21.33 -12.55
C ALA A 73 -8.67 21.49 -14.00
N SER A 74 -7.83 22.13 -14.81
CA SER A 74 -8.07 22.43 -16.22
C SER A 74 -7.10 21.64 -17.06
N GLU A 75 -7.57 20.56 -17.66
CA GLU A 75 -6.70 19.63 -18.39
C GLU A 75 -7.23 19.29 -19.76
N LEU A 76 -6.31 18.82 -20.60
CA LEU A 76 -6.68 18.25 -21.87
C LEU A 76 -7.23 16.82 -21.72
N THR A 77 -6.61 16.02 -20.85
CA THR A 77 -6.99 14.65 -20.51
C THR A 77 -7.94 14.63 -19.30
N ASN A 78 -8.22 13.44 -18.76
CA ASN A 78 -8.88 13.36 -17.46
C ASN A 78 -7.83 13.65 -16.39
N ILE A 79 -8.25 14.35 -15.33
CA ILE A 79 -7.44 14.55 -14.13
C ILE A 79 -7.08 13.18 -13.50
N ASP A 80 -5.94 13.10 -12.83
CA ASP A 80 -5.42 11.93 -12.12
C ASP A 80 -5.38 12.19 -10.60
N PRO A 81 -6.56 12.20 -9.93
CA PRO A 81 -6.68 12.70 -8.58
C PRO A 81 -6.07 11.76 -7.52
N VAL A 82 -5.13 12.29 -6.74
CA VAL A 82 -4.46 11.57 -5.64
C VAL A 82 -4.67 12.29 -4.31
N LEU A 83 -5.29 11.59 -3.35
CA LEU A 83 -5.31 12.01 -1.95
C LEU A 83 -3.99 11.62 -1.28
N LYS A 84 -3.27 12.62 -0.75
CA LYS A 84 -2.04 12.45 0.02
C LYS A 84 -2.30 12.80 1.49
N ILE A 85 -2.00 11.86 2.38
CA ILE A 85 -2.17 12.01 3.83
C ILE A 85 -0.80 12.05 4.49
N TYR A 86 -0.55 13.06 5.32
CA TYR A 86 0.73 13.28 5.98
C TYR A 86 0.55 13.22 7.49
N HIS A 87 1.17 12.23 8.14
CA HIS A 87 0.97 11.96 9.56
C HIS A 87 2.24 11.43 10.23
N ASP A 88 2.24 11.47 11.57
CA ASP A 88 3.32 10.91 12.41
C ASP A 88 2.78 9.84 13.38
N CYS A 89 1.57 9.32 13.12
CA CYS A 89 0.98 8.21 13.91
C CYS A 89 1.95 7.02 13.97
N ASP A 90 2.25 6.57 15.20
CA ASP A 90 3.21 5.50 15.51
C ASP A 90 4.60 5.64 14.85
N ASP A 91 5.01 6.85 14.46
CA ASP A 91 6.27 7.05 13.73
C ASP A 91 7.48 7.36 14.64
N GLY A 92 7.24 7.61 15.93
CA GLY A 92 8.28 7.98 16.90
C GLY A 92 8.96 9.31 16.56
N VAL A 93 10.26 9.43 16.85
CA VAL A 93 11.06 10.65 16.56
C VAL A 93 11.89 10.43 15.31
N LYS A 94 11.26 10.59 14.14
CA LYS A 94 11.93 10.48 12.84
C LYS A 94 11.73 11.78 12.04
N PRO A 95 12.68 12.17 11.18
CA PRO A 95 12.61 13.46 10.48
C PRO A 95 11.57 13.46 9.36
N GLY A 96 10.68 14.46 9.32
CA GLY A 96 9.59 14.50 8.34
C GLY A 96 8.45 13.56 8.70
N SER A 97 7.46 13.40 7.81
CA SER A 97 6.22 12.67 8.12
C SER A 97 5.99 11.50 7.17
N ARG A 98 5.28 10.47 7.68
CA ARG A 98 4.72 9.39 6.86
C ARG A 98 3.75 9.99 5.85
N LYS A 99 3.80 9.50 4.61
CA LYS A 99 3.00 9.98 3.49
C LYS A 99 2.34 8.81 2.77
N ILE A 100 1.03 8.72 2.91
CA ILE A 100 0.19 7.74 2.23
C ILE A 100 -0.40 8.39 0.98
N LYS A 101 -0.49 7.65 -0.12
CA LYS A 101 -1.12 8.07 -1.37
C LYS A 101 -2.29 7.15 -1.70
N PHE A 102 -3.45 7.72 -1.93
CA PHE A 102 -4.64 7.02 -2.40
C PHE A 102 -5.09 7.63 -3.72
N LYS A 103 -5.13 6.81 -4.78
CA LYS A 103 -5.71 7.20 -6.05
C LYS A 103 -7.22 7.18 -5.94
N ILE A 104 -7.86 8.29 -6.28
CA ILE A 104 -9.31 8.40 -6.29
C ILE A 104 -9.81 7.82 -7.61
N PRO A 105 -10.79 6.90 -7.61
CA PRO A 105 -11.22 6.25 -8.84
C PRO A 105 -11.73 7.27 -9.85
N SER A 106 -11.32 7.11 -11.11
CA SER A 106 -11.70 8.01 -12.20
C SER A 106 -13.22 8.16 -12.37
N SER A 107 -13.99 7.17 -11.90
CA SER A 107 -15.44 7.24 -11.88
C SER A 107 -15.94 8.46 -11.11
N TYR A 108 -15.24 8.93 -10.06
CA TYR A 108 -15.60 10.08 -9.21
C TYR A 108 -15.27 11.45 -9.82
N ILE A 109 -14.56 11.50 -10.95
CA ILE A 109 -14.27 12.73 -11.68
C ILE A 109 -15.54 13.23 -12.36
N THR A 110 -15.80 14.52 -12.27
CA THR A 110 -16.97 15.15 -12.88
C THR A 110 -16.60 16.39 -13.67
N SER A 111 -17.34 16.67 -14.75
CA SER A 111 -17.11 17.88 -15.56
C SER A 111 -17.63 19.13 -14.85
N GLY A 112 -16.83 20.20 -14.93
CA GLY A 112 -17.06 21.48 -14.27
C GLY A 112 -16.19 21.66 -13.02
N VAL A 113 -16.31 22.84 -12.41
CA VAL A 113 -15.53 23.24 -11.21
C VAL A 113 -16.11 22.70 -9.89
N THR A 114 -17.28 22.06 -9.93
CA THR A 114 -17.96 21.55 -8.74
C THR A 114 -18.19 20.07 -8.87
N ALA A 115 -17.61 19.30 -7.94
CA ALA A 115 -17.75 17.86 -7.90
C ALA A 115 -19.21 17.48 -7.65
N LYS A 116 -19.77 16.62 -8.52
CA LYS A 116 -21.17 16.17 -8.37
C LYS A 116 -21.33 15.00 -7.41
N LYS A 117 -20.23 14.35 -7.06
CA LYS A 117 -20.17 13.24 -6.10
C LYS A 117 -18.90 13.32 -5.29
N THR A 118 -18.96 12.75 -4.09
CA THR A 118 -17.85 12.74 -3.13
C THR A 118 -17.46 11.30 -2.87
N PHE A 119 -16.21 10.98 -3.12
CA PHE A 119 -15.64 9.68 -2.78
C PHE A 119 -15.43 9.57 -1.27
N ASP A 120 -15.93 8.50 -0.64
CA ASP A 120 -15.70 8.23 0.77
C ASP A 120 -14.64 7.12 0.92
N ILE A 121 -13.47 7.47 1.45
CA ILE A 121 -12.40 6.50 1.70
C ILE A 121 -12.70 5.59 2.91
N GLY A 122 -13.72 5.95 3.70
CA GLY A 122 -14.11 5.28 4.93
C GLY A 122 -13.40 5.86 6.17
N LYS A 123 -13.17 4.99 7.15
CA LYS A 123 -12.54 5.30 8.44
C LYS A 123 -11.23 4.52 8.53
N ILE A 124 -10.08 5.17 8.41
CA ILE A 124 -8.77 4.53 8.27
C ILE A 124 -7.94 4.68 9.55
N ASN A 125 -7.42 3.56 10.06
CA ASN A 125 -6.41 3.58 11.12
C ASN A 125 -5.04 3.89 10.51
N LEU A 126 -4.42 5.00 10.92
CA LEU A 126 -3.11 5.45 10.44
C LEU A 126 -1.93 4.67 11.04
N GLU A 127 -2.17 3.79 12.01
CA GLU A 127 -1.14 2.87 12.48
C GLU A 127 -0.78 1.85 11.38
N ILE A 128 -1.73 1.49 10.51
CA ILE A 128 -1.51 0.51 9.44
C ILE A 128 -0.34 0.94 8.53
N GLU A 129 0.47 -0.03 8.14
CA GLU A 129 1.60 0.20 7.24
C GLU A 129 1.19 -0.20 5.81
N PHE A 130 1.08 0.81 4.93
CA PHE A 130 0.71 0.60 3.53
C PHE A 130 1.94 0.21 2.69
N GLU A 131 1.76 -0.71 1.75
CA GLU A 131 2.78 -0.90 0.72
C GLU A 131 2.95 0.37 -0.11
N GLY A 132 4.20 0.76 -0.39
CA GLY A 132 4.49 1.98 -1.13
C GLY A 132 4.33 3.29 -0.35
N GLU A 133 4.12 3.23 0.97
CA GLU A 133 4.13 4.42 1.81
C GLU A 133 5.48 5.15 1.73
N GLU A 134 5.42 6.47 1.57
CA GLU A 134 6.59 7.32 1.41
C GLU A 134 6.85 8.14 2.68
N ARG A 135 8.00 8.82 2.73
CA ARG A 135 8.31 9.77 3.79
C ARG A 135 8.57 11.15 3.20
N GLU A 136 7.78 12.14 3.61
CA GLU A 136 8.04 13.54 3.24
C GLU A 136 9.04 14.16 4.22
N LEU A 137 10.28 14.33 3.77
CA LEU A 137 11.30 15.05 4.53
C LEU A 137 11.06 16.55 4.42
N LEU A 138 11.01 17.24 5.56
CA LEU A 138 11.12 18.69 5.56
C LEU A 138 12.49 19.06 5.00
N ALA A 139 12.53 19.52 3.76
CA ALA A 139 13.73 20.07 3.16
C ALA A 139 14.11 21.38 3.86
N ARG A 140 14.75 21.27 5.04
CA ARG A 140 15.73 22.28 5.41
C ARG A 140 16.75 22.23 4.29
N ARG A 141 16.94 23.33 3.56
CA ARG A 141 18.08 23.52 2.64
C ARG A 141 19.34 23.07 3.36
N PHE A 142 19.72 21.81 3.19
CA PHE A 142 21.01 21.32 3.62
C PHE A 142 21.99 22.02 2.68
N ARG A 143 22.54 23.16 3.13
CA ARG A 143 23.79 23.67 2.57
C ARG A 143 24.72 22.47 2.62
N ARG A 144 25.13 21.97 1.44
CA ARG A 144 26.14 20.92 1.34
C ARG A 144 27.33 21.40 2.16
N VAL A 145 27.54 20.80 3.33
CA VAL A 145 28.79 20.98 4.05
C VAL A 145 29.84 20.22 3.23
N PRO A 146 30.89 20.89 2.72
CA PRO A 146 31.92 20.20 1.96
C PRO A 146 32.60 19.20 2.89
N GLN A 147 32.65 17.93 2.48
CA GLN A 147 33.38 16.89 3.19
C GLN A 147 34.87 17.26 3.19
N LYS A 148 35.38 17.72 4.34
CA LYS A 148 36.83 17.76 4.57
C LYS A 148 37.33 16.32 4.71
N GLY A 149 38.39 16.03 3.95
CA GLY A 149 38.97 14.70 3.80
C GLY A 149 39.28 14.02 5.13
N LYS A 150 38.97 12.73 5.19
CA LYS A 150 39.30 11.85 6.32
C LYS A 150 40.81 11.71 6.44
N ALA A 151 41.37 12.18 7.55
CA ALA A 151 42.72 11.85 7.97
C ALA A 151 42.78 10.36 8.37
N LYS A 152 43.73 9.62 7.79
CA LYS A 152 44.03 8.23 8.13
C LYS A 152 44.64 8.17 9.54
N ASN A 153 43.89 7.63 10.51
CA ASN A 153 44.45 7.32 11.82
C ASN A 153 45.05 5.90 11.78
N LYS A 154 46.37 5.79 12.00
CA LYS A 154 47.09 4.50 12.06
C LYS A 154 46.84 3.88 13.44
N GLY A 155 46.13 2.75 13.44
CA GLY A 155 45.87 1.93 14.62
C GLY A 155 47.15 1.36 15.24
N ARG A 156 47.21 1.47 16.56
CA ARG A 156 48.20 0.87 17.47
C ARG A 156 47.88 -0.63 17.58
N LYS A 157 48.86 -1.50 17.37
CA LYS A 157 48.72 -2.96 17.61
C LYS A 157 48.66 -3.23 19.11
N GLN A 158 47.70 -4.06 19.53
CA GLN A 158 47.72 -4.76 20.81
C GLN A 158 47.74 -6.28 20.57
N PRO A 159 48.37 -7.07 21.46
CA PRO A 159 48.86 -8.40 21.12
C PRO A 159 47.79 -9.49 21.28
N ASN A 160 47.96 -10.52 20.45
CA ASN A 160 47.27 -11.81 20.54
C ASN A 160 47.56 -12.47 21.90
N ASN A 161 46.52 -12.95 22.58
CA ASN A 161 46.69 -14.06 23.50
C ASN A 161 45.47 -15.00 23.50
N GLN A 162 45.73 -16.21 22.99
CA GLN A 162 45.27 -17.54 23.40
C GLN A 162 43.77 -17.82 23.63
N ASN A 163 43.28 -18.71 22.75
CA ASN A 163 42.39 -19.84 23.04
C ASN A 163 41.33 -19.63 24.12
N SER A 164 40.15 -19.22 23.69
CA SER A 164 38.91 -19.71 24.29
C SER A 164 37.95 -20.05 23.16
N LEU A 165 37.87 -21.34 22.84
CA LEU A 165 36.81 -21.90 22.02
C LEU A 165 35.53 -21.89 22.87
N PHE A 166 34.96 -20.71 23.08
CA PHE A 166 33.59 -20.58 23.52
C PHE A 166 32.74 -20.61 22.27
N CYS A 167 32.25 -21.80 21.92
CA CYS A 167 30.99 -21.90 21.18
C CYS A 167 29.93 -21.24 22.05
N ILE A 168 29.74 -19.92 21.90
CA ILE A 168 28.51 -19.27 22.32
C ILE A 168 27.46 -19.82 21.37
N VAL A 169 26.87 -20.96 21.75
CA VAL A 169 25.56 -21.33 21.24
C VAL A 169 24.64 -20.23 21.76
N CYS A 170 24.37 -19.23 20.92
CA CYS A 170 23.21 -18.38 21.11
C CYS A 170 22.02 -19.34 21.09
N ALA A 171 21.49 -19.66 22.27
CA ALA A 171 20.26 -20.43 22.39
C ALA A 171 19.12 -19.53 21.86
N SER A 172 18.96 -19.51 20.54
CA SER A 172 17.82 -18.92 19.86
C SER A 172 16.58 -19.63 20.41
N ARG A 173 15.84 -18.95 21.28
CA ARG A 173 14.59 -19.48 21.81
C ARG A 173 13.49 -19.20 20.81
N VAL A 174 12.94 -20.27 20.25
CA VAL A 174 11.65 -20.24 19.55
C VAL A 174 10.61 -19.70 20.54
N ARG A 175 9.86 -18.70 20.12
CA ARG A 175 8.83 -18.01 20.91
C ARG A 175 7.52 -18.10 20.15
N GLN A 176 6.49 -18.55 20.84
CA GLN A 176 5.12 -18.45 20.34
C GLN A 176 4.70 -16.99 20.36
N GLN A 177 4.15 -16.51 19.25
CA GLN A 177 3.62 -15.15 19.13
C GLN A 177 2.28 -15.20 18.42
N ALA A 178 1.39 -14.27 18.76
CA ALA A 178 0.03 -14.20 18.25
C ALA A 178 -0.33 -12.79 17.79
N VAL A 179 -1.26 -12.73 16.84
CA VAL A 179 -1.80 -11.49 16.26
C VAL A 179 -3.31 -11.66 16.00
N GLU A 180 -4.05 -10.59 16.22
CA GLU A 180 -5.48 -10.49 15.92
C GLU A 180 -5.74 -9.23 15.09
N VAL A 181 -6.57 -9.35 14.06
CA VAL A 181 -6.95 -8.23 13.19
C VAL A 181 -8.42 -8.26 12.84
N ARG A 182 -9.04 -7.08 12.78
CA ARG A 182 -10.42 -6.91 12.37
C ARG A 182 -10.60 -5.68 11.50
N GLY A 183 -11.74 -5.62 10.82
CA GLY A 183 -12.17 -4.42 10.11
C GLY A 183 -13.48 -4.61 9.38
N LYS A 184 -13.87 -3.59 8.63
CA LYS A 184 -15.03 -3.59 7.75
C LYS A 184 -14.62 -3.17 6.34
N LEU A 185 -15.07 -3.91 5.33
CA LEU A 185 -14.81 -3.60 3.93
C LEU A 185 -16.10 -3.15 3.24
N MET A 186 -15.98 -2.12 2.41
CA MET A 186 -17.06 -1.56 1.60
C MET A 186 -16.69 -1.62 0.12
N CYS A 187 -17.69 -1.59 -0.75
CA CYS A 187 -17.52 -1.35 -2.18
C CYS A 187 -18.52 -0.25 -2.55
N GLY A 188 -18.04 1.00 -2.60
CA GLY A 188 -18.91 2.17 -2.64
C GLY A 188 -19.73 2.28 -1.35
N ASP A 189 -21.04 2.49 -1.50
CA ASP A 189 -21.94 2.68 -0.36
C ASP A 189 -22.43 1.37 0.29
N ILE A 190 -22.11 0.21 -0.30
CA ILE A 190 -22.55 -1.11 0.18
C ILE A 190 -21.45 -1.87 0.91
N ALA A 191 -21.85 -2.70 1.88
CA ALA A 191 -20.95 -3.63 2.54
C ALA A 191 -20.38 -4.65 1.54
N ALA A 192 -19.07 -4.84 1.55
CA ALA A 192 -18.43 -5.80 0.67
C ALA A 192 -18.48 -7.19 1.30
N HIS A 193 -19.55 -7.94 1.04
CA HIS A 193 -19.76 -9.31 1.51
C HIS A 193 -18.94 -10.35 0.72
N GLY A 194 -18.46 -11.38 1.39
CA GLY A 194 -17.78 -12.51 0.75
C GLY A 194 -16.40 -12.16 0.19
N VAL A 195 -15.79 -11.07 0.64
CA VAL A 195 -14.41 -10.69 0.29
C VAL A 195 -13.45 -11.60 1.02
N ARG A 196 -12.55 -12.24 0.29
CA ARG A 196 -11.56 -13.14 0.88
C ARG A 196 -10.46 -12.34 1.57
N VAL A 197 -10.18 -12.69 2.81
CA VAL A 197 -9.11 -12.09 3.62
C VAL A 197 -8.18 -13.19 4.13
N LYS A 198 -6.88 -12.91 4.17
CA LYS A 198 -5.87 -13.84 4.69
C LYS A 198 -4.88 -13.12 5.58
N LEU A 199 -4.52 -13.76 6.68
CA LEU A 199 -3.49 -13.32 7.59
C LEU A 199 -2.27 -14.22 7.40
N TRP A 200 -1.12 -13.61 7.14
CA TRP A 200 0.14 -14.28 6.90
C TRP A 200 1.21 -13.76 7.84
N ASP A 201 2.19 -14.59 8.12
CA ASP A 201 3.53 -14.18 8.49
C ASP A 201 4.37 -14.04 7.21
N GLU A 202 4.95 -12.87 6.96
CA GLU A 202 5.91 -12.69 5.86
C GLU A 202 7.23 -12.20 6.43
N ASP A 203 8.08 -13.13 6.82
CA ASP A 203 9.35 -12.86 7.46
C ASP A 203 10.43 -12.42 6.48
N GLY A 204 11.30 -11.51 6.92
CA GLY A 204 12.58 -11.22 6.26
C GLY A 204 13.72 -12.19 6.67
N GLY A 205 13.42 -13.20 7.48
CA GLY A 205 14.35 -14.06 8.20
C GLY A 205 14.54 -15.46 7.61
N PRO A 206 15.10 -16.41 8.40
CA PRO A 206 15.27 -17.81 7.98
C PRO A 206 13.99 -18.64 8.05
N ASP A 207 12.97 -18.14 8.76
CA ASP A 207 11.69 -18.80 8.99
C ASP A 207 10.80 -18.64 7.72
N PRO A 208 10.04 -19.69 7.32
CA PRO A 208 9.24 -19.65 6.10
C PRO A 208 7.94 -18.86 6.29
N ASP A 209 7.48 -18.17 5.23
CA ASP A 209 6.17 -17.50 5.25
C ASP A 209 5.02 -18.48 5.61
N ASP A 210 4.32 -18.20 6.70
CA ASP A 210 3.25 -19.04 7.23
C ASP A 210 1.87 -18.39 7.04
N GLN A 211 0.87 -19.18 6.61
CA GLN A 211 -0.52 -18.70 6.60
C GLN A 211 -1.12 -18.89 8.00
N LEU A 212 -1.30 -17.80 8.74
CA LEU A 212 -1.82 -17.81 10.10
C LEU A 212 -3.33 -18.08 10.14
N ASP A 213 -4.10 -17.39 9.28
CA ASP A 213 -5.56 -17.54 9.22
C ASP A 213 -6.12 -17.11 7.85
N GLN A 214 -7.36 -17.50 7.54
CA GLN A 214 -8.09 -17.03 6.38
C GLN A 214 -9.59 -17.05 6.62
N GLY A 215 -10.30 -16.12 5.97
CA GLY A 215 -11.74 -16.04 6.08
C GLY A 215 -12.36 -15.23 4.95
N TYR A 216 -13.64 -14.92 5.13
CA TYR A 216 -14.40 -14.06 4.25
C TYR A 216 -15.14 -13.02 5.08
N THR A 217 -15.36 -11.84 4.51
CA THR A 217 -16.24 -10.85 5.15
C THR A 217 -17.67 -11.36 5.24
N ASP A 218 -18.33 -11.02 6.33
CA ASP A 218 -19.75 -11.32 6.55
C ASP A 218 -20.67 -10.42 5.71
N ILE A 219 -21.99 -10.58 5.89
CA ILE A 219 -23.02 -9.85 5.13
C ILE A 219 -22.95 -8.33 5.35
N ASP A 220 -22.43 -7.91 6.49
CA ASP A 220 -22.25 -6.52 6.86
C ASP A 220 -20.84 -6.01 6.51
N GLY A 221 -20.02 -6.84 5.84
CA GLY A 221 -18.68 -6.52 5.37
C GLY A 221 -17.60 -6.62 6.45
N TYR A 222 -17.90 -7.12 7.64
CA TYR A 222 -16.93 -7.27 8.72
C TYR A 222 -16.10 -8.54 8.56
N PHE A 223 -14.86 -8.50 9.04
CA PHE A 223 -14.02 -9.68 9.21
C PHE A 223 -13.26 -9.61 10.53
N PHE A 224 -12.85 -10.79 11.00
CA PHE A 224 -11.99 -10.97 12.16
C PHE A 224 -11.10 -12.19 11.89
N LEU A 225 -9.78 -12.01 11.93
CA LEU A 225 -8.79 -13.06 11.76
C LEU A 225 -7.87 -13.10 12.99
N LYS A 226 -7.45 -14.30 13.36
CA LYS A 226 -6.50 -14.50 14.45
C LYS A 226 -5.57 -15.66 14.14
N GLY A 227 -4.32 -15.55 14.53
CA GLY A 227 -3.41 -16.67 14.42
C GLY A 227 -2.15 -16.46 15.23
N ASP A 228 -1.42 -17.55 15.36
CA ASP A 228 -0.19 -17.62 16.14
C ASP A 228 0.80 -18.57 15.47
N THR A 229 2.10 -18.28 15.60
CA THR A 229 3.17 -19.16 15.14
C THR A 229 4.39 -19.10 16.08
N SER A 230 5.23 -20.12 15.98
CA SER A 230 6.41 -20.35 16.81
C SER A 230 7.67 -20.03 16.01
N GLU A 231 8.28 -18.89 16.29
CA GLU A 231 9.42 -18.38 15.51
C GLU A 231 10.58 -17.92 16.39
N ILE A 232 11.77 -17.85 15.80
CA ILE A 232 12.95 -17.33 16.49
C ILE A 232 12.90 -15.79 16.53
N THR A 233 12.47 -15.20 15.41
CA THR A 233 12.28 -13.75 15.23
C THR A 233 10.89 -13.31 15.70
N ASN A 234 10.63 -12.01 15.63
CA ASN A 234 9.28 -11.52 15.84
C ASN A 234 8.51 -11.71 14.54
N ILE A 235 7.29 -12.23 14.64
CA ILE A 235 6.37 -12.35 13.50
C ILE A 235 6.21 -10.99 12.80
N ASP A 236 6.02 -11.03 11.49
CA ASP A 236 5.81 -9.90 10.58
C ASP A 236 4.43 -10.04 9.89
N PRO A 237 3.32 -9.76 10.61
CA PRO A 237 2.01 -10.14 10.10
C PRO A 237 1.53 -9.24 8.97
N VAL A 238 1.05 -9.86 7.90
CA VAL A 238 0.51 -9.22 6.70
C VAL A 238 -0.94 -9.64 6.48
N LEU A 239 -1.85 -8.67 6.48
CA LEU A 239 -3.22 -8.84 6.04
C LEU A 239 -3.29 -8.69 4.52
N LYS A 240 -3.86 -9.69 3.85
CA LYS A 240 -4.10 -9.69 2.40
C LYS A 240 -5.59 -9.73 2.13
N ILE A 241 -6.07 -8.79 1.31
CA ILE A 241 -7.47 -8.67 0.93
C ILE A 241 -7.60 -8.92 -0.56
N TYR A 242 -8.51 -9.82 -0.95
CA TYR A 242 -8.72 -10.21 -2.34
C TYR A 242 -10.16 -9.89 -2.75
N HIS A 243 -10.32 -8.97 -3.70
CA HIS A 243 -11.62 -8.45 -4.09
C HIS A 243 -11.68 -8.13 -5.59
N ASP A 244 -12.91 -7.97 -6.09
CA ASP A 244 -13.19 -7.58 -7.48
C ASP A 244 -14.05 -6.29 -7.54
N CYS A 245 -14.10 -5.52 -6.44
CA CYS A 245 -14.80 -4.23 -6.39
C CYS A 245 -14.30 -3.30 -7.50
N ASP A 246 -15.23 -2.78 -8.30
CA ASP A 246 -14.99 -1.94 -9.50
C ASP A 246 -13.95 -2.50 -10.49
N ASP A 247 -13.73 -3.82 -10.49
CA ASP A 247 -12.66 -4.42 -11.29
C ASP A 247 -13.12 -4.89 -12.69
N GLY A 248 -14.43 -4.89 -12.95
CA GLY A 248 -15.02 -5.37 -14.19
C GLY A 248 -14.79 -6.88 -14.40
N ILE A 249 -14.64 -7.30 -15.67
CA ILE A 249 -14.33 -8.71 -16.01
C ILE A 249 -12.84 -8.82 -16.32
N LYS A 250 -12.03 -9.04 -15.29
CA LYS A 250 -10.58 -9.27 -15.42
C LYS A 250 -10.20 -10.60 -14.78
N PRO A 251 -9.18 -11.32 -15.30
CA PRO A 251 -8.81 -12.64 -14.79
C PRO A 251 -8.12 -12.55 -13.42
N GLY A 252 -8.61 -13.29 -12.42
CA GLY A 252 -8.08 -13.20 -11.05
C GLY A 252 -8.69 -12.05 -10.26
N SER A 253 -8.10 -11.68 -9.12
CA SER A 253 -8.64 -10.63 -8.25
C SER A 253 -7.61 -9.58 -7.87
N ARG A 254 -8.08 -8.36 -7.60
CA ARG A 254 -7.29 -7.31 -6.95
C ARG A 254 -6.82 -7.81 -5.59
N LYS A 255 -5.56 -7.58 -5.25
CA LYS A 255 -4.94 -8.03 -4.01
C LYS A 255 -4.24 -6.86 -3.34
N ILE A 256 -4.79 -6.44 -2.22
CA ILE A 256 -4.21 -5.42 -1.36
C ILE A 256 -3.48 -6.12 -0.22
N LYS A 257 -2.33 -5.57 0.16
CA LYS A 257 -1.53 -6.04 1.28
C LYS A 257 -1.34 -4.90 2.28
N PHE A 258 -1.56 -5.20 3.56
CA PHE A 258 -1.32 -4.30 4.67
C PHE A 258 -0.42 -4.98 5.69
N LYS A 259 0.61 -4.28 6.15
CA LYS A 259 1.42 -4.75 7.26
C LYS A 259 0.75 -4.32 8.57
N ILE A 260 0.61 -5.29 9.47
CA ILE A 260 0.08 -5.05 10.81
C ILE A 260 1.25 -4.56 11.69
N PRO A 261 1.09 -3.46 12.45
CA PRO A 261 2.17 -2.94 13.26
C PRO A 261 2.63 -3.96 14.30
N LYS A 262 3.94 -4.06 14.51
CA LYS A 262 4.55 -4.98 15.49
C LYS A 262 4.09 -4.72 16.93
N SER A 263 3.51 -3.56 17.23
CA SER A 263 2.89 -3.25 18.52
C SER A 263 1.64 -4.08 18.83
N TYR A 264 1.05 -4.74 17.82
CA TYR A 264 -0.11 -5.62 17.95
C TYR A 264 0.25 -7.11 17.94
N THR A 265 1.54 -7.46 17.98
CA THR A 265 1.99 -8.83 18.19
C THR A 265 2.31 -9.05 19.66
N SER A 266 1.90 -10.19 20.21
CA SER A 266 2.14 -10.51 21.63
C SER A 266 2.67 -11.93 21.80
N ALA A 267 3.37 -12.18 22.90
CA ALA A 267 3.86 -13.52 23.21
C ALA A 267 2.72 -14.46 23.64
N GLY A 268 2.83 -15.72 23.26
CA GLY A 268 1.83 -16.75 23.54
C GLY A 268 0.94 -17.07 22.34
N GLN A 269 -0.09 -17.89 22.57
CA GLN A 269 -1.03 -18.38 21.53
C GLN A 269 -2.23 -17.44 21.30
N THR A 270 -2.33 -16.36 22.09
CA THR A 270 -3.45 -15.43 22.04
C THR A 270 -2.94 -14.01 21.99
N ALA A 271 -3.51 -13.19 21.10
CA ALA A 271 -3.13 -11.79 21.02
C ALA A 271 -3.63 -11.03 22.25
N GLU A 272 -2.82 -10.14 22.80
CA GLU A 272 -3.23 -9.25 23.89
C GLU A 272 -4.13 -8.10 23.42
N LYS A 273 -4.03 -7.75 22.12
CA LYS A 273 -4.78 -6.67 21.48
C LYS A 273 -5.18 -7.07 20.08
N THR A 274 -6.36 -6.63 19.67
CA THR A 274 -6.82 -6.74 18.29
C THR A 274 -6.49 -5.46 17.53
N PHE A 275 -5.83 -5.59 16.40
CA PHE A 275 -5.62 -4.48 15.48
C PHE A 275 -6.89 -4.19 14.68
N ASP A 276 -7.41 -2.95 14.74
CA ASP A 276 -8.56 -2.52 13.97
C ASP A 276 -8.11 -1.67 12.78
N ILE A 277 -8.27 -2.20 11.56
CA ILE A 277 -7.93 -1.44 10.34
C ILE A 277 -8.96 -0.34 10.03
N GLY A 278 -10.11 -0.37 10.71
CA GLY A 278 -11.24 0.51 10.49
C GLY A 278 -12.19 0.02 9.39
N LYS A 279 -12.78 0.99 8.68
CA LYS A 279 -13.72 0.79 7.57
C LYS A 279 -13.04 1.24 6.27
N ILE A 280 -12.70 0.31 5.38
CA ILE A 280 -12.01 0.62 4.11
C ILE A 280 -12.98 0.48 2.95
N ASN A 281 -13.06 1.51 2.09
CA ASN A 281 -13.74 1.41 0.81
C ASN A 281 -12.78 0.83 -0.25
N LEU A 282 -13.11 -0.35 -0.78
CA LEU A 282 -12.31 -1.11 -1.76
C LEU A 282 -12.36 -0.55 -3.18
N GLU A 283 -13.19 0.47 -3.44
CA GLU A 283 -13.11 1.22 -4.70
C GLU A 283 -11.74 1.93 -4.82
N ILE A 284 -11.13 2.32 -3.69
CA ILE A 284 -9.86 3.03 -3.66
C ILE A 284 -8.76 2.25 -4.41
N GLU A 285 -7.92 2.97 -5.14
CA GLU A 285 -6.79 2.39 -5.85
C GLU A 285 -5.52 2.60 -5.02
N PHE A 286 -4.93 1.49 -4.53
CA PHE A 286 -3.74 1.55 -3.69
C PHE A 286 -2.46 1.57 -4.53
N ALA A 287 -1.48 2.36 -4.11
CA ALA A 287 -0.13 2.26 -4.67
C ALA A 287 0.44 0.86 -4.37
N GLY A 288 0.99 0.19 -5.38
CA GLY A 288 1.58 -1.14 -5.21
C GLY A 288 0.58 -2.30 -5.18
N GLU A 289 -0.71 -2.04 -5.41
CA GLU A 289 -1.73 -3.08 -5.48
C GLU A 289 -1.37 -4.17 -6.51
N GLU A 290 -1.45 -5.43 -6.09
CA GLU A 290 -1.12 -6.57 -6.93
C GLU A 290 -2.38 -7.24 -7.49
N ARG A 291 -2.22 -8.13 -8.46
CA ARG A 291 -3.30 -8.99 -8.95
C ARG A 291 -2.97 -10.46 -8.73
N GLU A 292 -3.86 -11.19 -8.05
CA GLU A 292 -3.73 -12.64 -7.96
C GLU A 292 -4.35 -13.29 -9.19
N LEU A 293 -3.51 -13.77 -10.11
CA LEU A 293 -3.97 -14.54 -11.27
C LEU A 293 -4.26 -15.99 -10.88
N LEU A 294 -5.42 -16.51 -11.29
CA LEU A 294 -5.72 -17.94 -11.24
C LEU A 294 -4.85 -18.68 -12.25
N THR A 295 -3.61 -19.01 -11.88
CA THR A 295 -2.78 -19.90 -12.70
C THR A 295 -3.31 -21.32 -12.56
N SER A 296 -3.85 -21.88 -13.65
CA SER A 296 -4.16 -23.30 -13.68
C SER A 296 -2.88 -24.08 -13.36
N ARG A 297 -2.94 -24.95 -12.34
CA ARG A 297 -1.85 -25.84 -11.86
C ARG A 297 -1.28 -26.81 -12.92
N ARG A 298 -1.48 -26.58 -14.22
CA ARG A 298 -1.09 -27.50 -15.30
C ARG A 298 0.32 -27.31 -15.87
N ARG A 299 1.15 -26.38 -15.38
CA ARG A 299 2.52 -26.19 -15.93
C ARG A 299 3.69 -26.73 -15.10
N ARG A 300 3.50 -27.18 -13.85
CA ARG A 300 4.62 -27.76 -13.08
C ARG A 300 4.93 -29.23 -13.41
N VAL A 301 4.02 -29.95 -14.07
CA VAL A 301 4.27 -31.36 -14.48
C VAL A 301 4.97 -31.46 -15.85
N ALA A 302 4.79 -30.48 -16.74
CA ALA A 302 5.31 -30.53 -18.10
C ALA A 302 6.83 -30.26 -18.21
N HIS A 303 7.46 -29.72 -17.17
CA HIS A 303 8.91 -29.46 -17.18
C HIS A 303 9.74 -30.63 -16.60
N ASN A 304 9.11 -31.54 -15.85
CA ASN A 304 9.81 -32.67 -15.21
C ASN A 304 9.69 -34.00 -15.98
N SER A 305 8.94 -34.04 -17.09
CA SER A 305 8.85 -35.24 -17.94
C SER A 305 9.77 -35.20 -19.17
N LYS A 306 10.49 -34.09 -19.41
CA LYS A 306 11.38 -33.93 -20.57
C LYS A 306 12.84 -34.31 -20.33
N ASN A 307 13.23 -34.62 -19.09
CA ASN A 307 14.58 -35.06 -18.72
C ASN A 307 14.61 -36.52 -18.22
N LYS A 308 13.91 -37.44 -18.90
CA LYS A 308 14.16 -38.88 -18.73
C LYS A 308 15.03 -39.36 -19.90
N PRO A 309 16.31 -39.75 -19.68
CA PRO A 309 17.14 -40.28 -20.75
C PRO A 309 16.53 -41.58 -21.29
N LYS A 310 16.33 -41.64 -22.61
CA LYS A 310 15.92 -42.86 -23.30
C LYS A 310 17.03 -43.90 -23.16
N GLY A 311 16.86 -44.87 -22.27
CA GLY A 311 17.70 -46.05 -22.19
C GLY A 311 17.66 -46.81 -23.50
N LYS A 312 18.82 -46.96 -24.15
CA LYS A 312 19.01 -47.84 -25.30
C LYS A 312 18.86 -49.30 -24.82
N GLY A 313 17.93 -50.02 -25.43
CA GLY A 313 17.86 -51.47 -25.31
C GLY A 313 19.11 -52.12 -25.87
N LYS A 314 19.65 -53.08 -25.13
CA LYS A 314 20.43 -54.20 -25.66
C LYS A 314 19.66 -55.45 -25.26
N GLY A 315 18.96 -56.03 -26.23
CA GLY A 315 18.49 -57.41 -26.16
C GLY A 315 19.57 -58.31 -26.73
N MET A 316 19.97 -59.31 -25.95
CA MET A 316 20.20 -60.68 -26.41
C MET A 316 19.05 -61.50 -25.83
#